data_AF-A0A3M8P3Y1-F1
#
_entry.id   AF-A0A3M8P3Y1-F1
#
_cell.length_a   1.000
_cell.length_b   1.000
_cell.length_c   1.000
_cell.angle_alpha   90.00
_cell.angle_beta   90.00
_cell.angle_gamma   90.00
#
_symmetry.space_group_name_H-M   'P 1'
#
loop_
_entity.id
_entity.type
_entity.pdbx_description
1 polymer ?
#
loop_
_entity_poly.entity_id
_entity_poly.type
_entity_poly.pdbx_seq_one_letter_code
_entity_poly.pdbx_strand_id
1 'polypeptide(L)' 'MANNSPTHHEEIQIVNDLIKDIDVAMMTTIVDNKPVSRPLQTQEADFDGTLWFLTLKDTDKYEEIL' A
#
# COMPACT_ATOMS: atom_id res chain seq x y z
N MET A 1 15.94 31.18 -3.38
CA MET A 1 16.32 29.76 -3.32
C MET A 1 15.37 29.04 -4.26
N ALA A 2 15.87 28.30 -5.25
CA ALA A 2 14.99 27.58 -6.17
C ALA A 2 14.32 26.43 -5.41
N ASN A 3 12.98 26.37 -5.45
CA ASN A 3 12.23 25.26 -4.87
C ASN A 3 12.43 24.03 -5.76
N ASN A 4 13.46 23.24 -5.46
CA ASN A 4 13.76 22.02 -6.20
C ASN A 4 12.96 20.85 -5.61
N SER A 5 11.63 20.95 -5.67
CA SER A 5 10.75 19.86 -5.27
C SER A 5 10.93 18.69 -6.23
N PRO A 6 10.97 17.44 -5.72
CA PRO A 6 11.05 16.27 -6.58
C PRO A 6 9.85 16.23 -7.54
N THR A 7 10.11 15.73 -8.74
CA THR A 7 9.06 15.40 -9.70
C THR A 7 8.25 14.22 -9.17
N HIS A 8 7.01 14.07 -9.66
CA HIS A 8 6.16 12.96 -9.24
C HIS A 8 6.79 11.58 -9.50
N HIS A 9 7.59 11.45 -10.57
CA HIS A 9 8.30 10.21 -10.87
C HIS A 9 9.39 9.92 -9.83
N GLU A 10 10.14 10.93 -9.41
CA GLU A 10 11.14 10.79 -8.35
C GLU A 10 10.49 10.45 -7.01
N GLU A 11 9.30 11.01 -6.70
CA GLU A 11 8.53 10.64 -5.51
C GLU A 11 8.12 9.16 -5.51
N ILE A 12 7.61 8.66 -6.64
CA ILE A 12 7.24 7.23 -6.78
C ILE A 12 8.48 6.34 -6.63
N GLN A 13 9.61 6.72 -7.21
CA GLN A 13 10.88 5.97 -7.07
C GLN A 13 11.34 5.91 -5.62
N ILE A 14 11.26 7.03 -4.88
CA ILE A 14 11.60 7.06 -3.45
C ILE A 14 10.70 6.08 -2.67
N VAL A 15 9.39 6.07 -2.95
CA VAL A 15 8.47 5.13 -2.28
C VAL A 15 8.81 3.69 -2.66
N ASN A 16 9.05 3.39 -3.94
CA ASN A 16 9.43 2.06 -4.40
C ASN A 16 10.68 1.54 -3.66
N ASP A 17 11.73 2.36 -3.57
CA ASP A 17 12.98 2.00 -2.90
C ASP A 17 12.81 1.69 -1.42
N LEU A 18 11.81 2.31 -0.77
CA LEU A 18 11.49 2.06 0.64
C LEU A 18 10.69 0.76 0.85
N ILE A 19 9.88 0.34 -0.14
CA ILE A 19 8.93 -0.77 0.04
C ILE A 19 9.28 -2.05 -0.72
N LYS A 20 10.20 -2.00 -1.69
CA LYS A 20 10.51 -3.11 -2.61
C LYS A 20 10.91 -4.43 -1.95
N ASP A 21 11.53 -4.37 -0.78
CA ASP A 21 12.00 -5.57 -0.04
C ASP A 21 11.05 -5.94 1.13
N ILE A 22 9.86 -5.33 1.20
CA ILE A 22 8.86 -5.61 2.23
C ILE A 22 7.90 -6.68 1.71
N ASP A 23 8.00 -7.90 2.23
CA ASP A 23 7.13 -9.03 1.86
C ASP A 23 5.69 -8.90 2.37
N VAL A 24 5.48 -8.12 3.45
CA VAL A 24 4.20 -8.01 4.15
C VAL A 24 3.92 -6.56 4.51
N ALA A 25 2.82 -6.02 4.01
CA ALA A 25 2.32 -4.70 4.38
C ALA A 25 1.07 -4.80 5.28
N MET A 26 0.85 -3.79 6.10
CA MET A 26 -0.32 -3.71 6.97
C MET A 26 -1.45 -2.94 6.28
N MET A 27 -2.49 -3.63 5.84
CA MET A 27 -3.71 -2.99 5.37
C MET A 27 -4.58 -2.63 6.57
N THR A 28 -4.93 -1.35 6.69
CA THR A 28 -5.74 -0.86 7.81
C THR A 28 -7.06 -0.31 7.30
N THR A 29 -8.16 -0.83 7.85
CA THR A 29 -9.54 -0.39 7.60
C THR A 29 -10.13 0.17 8.89
N ILE A 30 -11.25 0.90 8.78
CA ILE A 30 -12.00 1.39 9.95
C ILE A 30 -13.24 0.51 10.14
N VAL A 31 -13.32 -0.15 11.29
CA VAL A 31 -14.45 -0.99 11.70
C VAL A 31 -14.98 -0.46 13.03
N ASP A 32 -16.27 -0.14 13.12
CA ASP A 32 -16.90 0.41 14.33
C ASP A 32 -16.14 1.61 14.93
N ASN A 33 -15.70 2.55 14.08
CA ASN A 33 -14.86 3.71 14.44
C ASN A 33 -13.51 3.35 15.08
N LYS A 34 -12.99 2.15 14.84
CA LYS A 34 -11.67 1.71 15.30
C LYS A 34 -10.81 1.24 14.12
N PRO A 35 -9.50 1.53 14.12
CA PRO A 35 -8.59 0.99 13.13
C PRO A 35 -8.36 -0.51 13.37
N VAL A 36 -8.51 -1.30 12.31
CA VAL A 36 -8.21 -2.73 12.30
C VAL A 36 -7.15 -2.97 11.23
N SER A 37 -5.96 -3.38 11.63
CA SER A 37 -4.84 -3.66 10.72
C SER A 37 -4.69 -5.16 10.49
N ARG A 38 -4.50 -5.56 9.24
CA ARG A 38 -4.29 -6.95 8.85
C ARG A 38 -3.06 -7.07 7.93
N PRO A 39 -2.17 -8.05 8.15
CA PRO A 39 -1.05 -8.27 7.26
C PRO A 39 -1.54 -8.81 5.92
N LEU A 40 -1.03 -8.25 4.83
CA LEU A 40 -1.23 -8.74 3.47
C LEU A 40 0.11 -8.84 2.75
N GLN A 41 0.26 -9.92 2.00
CA GLN A 41 1.47 -10.16 1.22
C GLN A 41 1.54 -9.18 0.04
N THR A 42 2.68 -8.51 -0.10
CA THR A 42 2.97 -7.64 -1.24
C THR A 42 3.26 -8.48 -2.49
N GLN A 43 3.34 -7.84 -3.65
CA GLN A 43 3.67 -8.52 -4.91
C GLN A 43 5.04 -8.03 -5.40
N GLU A 44 5.88 -8.95 -5.86
CA GLU A 44 7.12 -8.62 -6.58
C GLU A 44 6.75 -8.15 -7.99
N ALA A 45 6.38 -6.88 -8.13
CA ALA A 45 6.03 -6.24 -9.39
C ALA A 45 6.58 -4.80 -9.43
N ASP A 46 6.76 -4.26 -10.65
CA ASP A 46 7.19 -2.88 -10.82
C ASP A 46 6.16 -1.93 -10.19
N PHE A 47 6.59 -1.15 -9.20
CA PHE A 47 5.73 -0.19 -8.52
C PHE A 47 5.54 1.07 -9.37
N ASP A 48 4.32 1.27 -9.86
CA ASP A 48 3.92 2.43 -10.67
C ASP A 48 3.15 3.49 -9.85
N GLY A 49 3.14 3.35 -8.52
CA GLY A 49 2.27 4.10 -7.62
C GLY A 49 1.08 3.28 -7.10
N THR A 50 0.85 2.07 -7.63
CA THR A 50 -0.21 1.17 -7.19
C THR A 50 0.36 -0.03 -6.43
N LEU A 51 -0.12 -0.27 -5.20
CA LEU A 51 0.19 -1.46 -4.43
C LEU A 51 -0.97 -2.46 -4.52
N TRP A 52 -0.67 -3.67 -4.98
CA TRP A 52 -1.67 -4.73 -5.16
C TRP A 52 -1.64 -5.75 -4.02
N PHE A 53 -2.83 -6.16 -3.58
CA PHE A 53 -3.02 -7.27 -2.65
C PHE A 53 -4.00 -8.29 -3.21
N LEU A 54 -3.73 -9.57 -2.99
CA LEU A 54 -4.69 -10.63 -3.27
C LEU A 54 -5.42 -11.01 -1.99
N THR A 55 -6.75 -11.12 -2.07
CA THR A 55 -7.59 -11.58 -0.96
C THR A 55 -8.77 -12.39 -1.50
N LEU A 56 -9.36 -13.20 -0.62
CA LEU A 56 -10.60 -13.92 -0.91
C LEU A 56 -11.81 -13.04 -0.61
N LYS A 57 -12.90 -13.27 -1.36
CA LYS A 57 -14.16 -12.54 -1.20
C LYS A 57 -14.87 -12.83 0.13
N ASP A 58 -14.66 -14.00 0.71
CA ASP A 58 -15.28 -14.44 1.96
C ASP A 58 -14.50 -13.97 3.21
N THR A 59 -13.86 -12.80 3.15
CA THR A 59 -13.07 -12.27 4.27
C THR A 59 -13.58 -10.91 4.71
N ASP A 60 -13.52 -10.62 6.02
CA ASP A 60 -14.01 -9.35 6.58
C ASP A 60 -13.41 -8.12 5.87
N LYS A 61 -12.10 -8.14 5.59
CA LYS A 61 -11.40 -7.06 4.89
C LYS A 61 -11.91 -6.79 3.48
N TYR A 62 -12.49 -7.79 2.81
CA TYR A 62 -13.11 -7.61 1.51
C TYR A 62 -14.45 -6.89 1.65
N GLU A 63 -15.30 -7.36 2.56
CA GLU A 63 -16.60 -6.74 2.84
C GLU A 63 -16.46 -5.30 3.38
N GLU A 64 -15.38 -5.00 4.12
CA GLU A 64 -15.10 -3.67 4.68
C GLU A 64 -14.72 -2.61 3.64
N ILE A 65 -14.30 -2.99 2.43
CA ILE A 65 -13.87 -2.05 1.37
C ILE A 65 -14.86 -1.97 0.19
N LEU A 66 -15.99 -2.68 0.28
CA LEU A 66 -17.13 -2.52 -0.63
C LEU A 66 -17.91 -1.25 -0.30
#